data_AF-A0A7W9GFA2-F1
#
_entry.id   AF-A0A7W9GFA2-F1
#
_cell.length_a   1.000
_cell.length_b   1.000
_cell.length_c   1.000
_cell.angle_alpha   90.00
_cell.angle_beta   90.00
_cell.angle_gamma   90.00
#
_symmetry.space_group_name_H-M   'P 1'
#
loop_
_entity.id
_entity.type
_entity.pdbx_description
1 polymer ?
#
loop_
_entity_poly.entity_id
_entity_poly.type
_entity_poly.pdbx_seq_one_letter_code
_entity_poly.pdbx_strand_id
1 'polypeptide(L)' 'MSEYITTDASDCYHSSEECEAFKAGRRGSDAAGYRLHEIRRVTAEQAEGQRKTACPVCAERAAEGAPP' A
#
# COMPACT_ATOMS: atom_id res chain seq x y z
N MET A 1 6.94 3.92 15.29
CA MET A 1 7.28 3.57 13.89
C MET A 1 5.97 3.42 13.15
N SER A 2 5.78 4.11 12.02
CA SER A 2 4.56 3.96 11.22
C SER A 2 4.57 2.58 10.56
N GLU A 3 3.55 1.77 10.86
CA GLU A 3 3.33 0.48 10.19
C GLU A 3 2.58 0.72 8.89
N TYR A 4 3.11 0.16 7.79
CA TYR A 4 2.50 0.16 6.46
C TYR A 4 2.02 -1.24 6.11
N ILE A 5 1.17 -1.34 5.11
CA ILE A 5 0.73 -2.61 4.54
C ILE A 5 1.23 -2.77 3.10
N THR A 6 1.51 -3.99 2.71
CA THR A 6 1.76 -4.36 1.32
C THR A 6 1.28 -5.78 1.08
N THR A 7 1.30 -6.23 -0.17
CA THR A 7 1.09 -7.63 -0.56
C THR A 7 2.31 -8.12 -1.33
N ASP A 8 2.54 -9.42 -1.39
CA ASP A 8 3.67 -9.98 -2.15
C ASP A 8 3.68 -9.50 -3.61
N ALA A 9 2.50 -9.46 -4.25
CA ALA A 9 2.33 -9.04 -5.64
C ALA A 9 2.22 -7.52 -5.87
N SER A 10 2.31 -6.69 -4.82
CA SER A 10 2.24 -5.24 -4.99
C SER A 10 3.65 -4.64 -5.09
N ASP A 11 3.85 -3.73 -6.04
CA ASP A 11 5.10 -2.95 -6.13
C ASP A 11 5.13 -1.78 -5.13
N CYS A 12 4.04 -1.58 -4.38
CA CYS A 12 3.87 -0.46 -3.48
C CYS A 12 3.56 -0.90 -2.04
N TYR A 13 3.76 0.00 -1.09
CA TYR A 13 3.23 -0.09 0.27
C TYR A 13 2.25 1.05 0.56
N HIS A 14 1.26 0.79 1.40
CA HIS A 14 0.14 1.68 1.70
C HIS A 14 0.08 1.96 3.20
N SER A 15 -0.45 3.12 3.60
CA SER A 15 -0.60 3.49 5.02
C SER A 15 -1.68 2.67 5.74
N SER A 16 -2.72 2.23 5.03
CA SER A 16 -3.77 1.39 5.59
C SER A 16 -4.57 0.67 4.50
N GLU A 17 -5.38 -0.31 4.91
CA GLU A 17 -6.32 -1.02 4.02
C GLU A 17 -7.44 -0.09 3.52
N GLU A 18 -7.59 1.08 4.14
CA GLU A 18 -8.56 2.09 3.74
C GLU A 18 -8.11 2.90 2.53
N CYS A 19 -6.85 2.76 2.09
CA CYS A 19 -6.35 3.40 0.88
C CYS A 19 -7.21 2.98 -0.33
N GLU A 20 -7.77 3.98 -1.02
CA GLU A 20 -8.63 3.76 -2.19
C GLU A 20 -7.88 3.04 -3.33
N ALA A 21 -6.60 3.36 -3.53
CA ALA A 21 -5.76 2.65 -4.51
C ALA A 21 -5.56 1.17 -4.14
N PHE A 22 -5.40 0.86 -2.85
CA PHE A 22 -5.28 -0.53 -2.37
C PHE A 22 -6.59 -1.31 -2.59
N LYS A 23 -7.72 -0.72 -2.22
CA LYS A 23 -9.05 -1.31 -2.45
C LYS A 23 -9.32 -1.53 -3.94
N ALA A 24 -8.99 -0.55 -4.78
CA ALA A 24 -9.15 -0.66 -6.23
C ALA A 24 -8.30 -1.81 -6.81
N GLY A 25 -7.03 -1.92 -6.39
CA GLY A 25 -6.16 -3.02 -6.79
C GLY A 25 -6.74 -4.38 -6.39
N ARG A 26 -7.17 -4.54 -5.13
CA ARG A 26 -7.78 -5.80 -4.66
C ARG A 26 -9.08 -6.14 -5.40
N ARG A 27 -9.97 -5.17 -5.60
CA ARG A 27 -11.22 -5.37 -6.35
C ARG A 27 -10.93 -5.75 -7.81
N GLY A 28 -9.93 -5.14 -8.43
CA GLY A 28 -9.50 -5.48 -9.79
C GLY A 28 -8.97 -6.92 -9.88
N SER A 29 -8.14 -7.34 -8.93
CA SER A 29 -7.64 -8.71 -8.86
C SER A 29 -8.76 -9.74 -8.63
N ASP A 30 -9.70 -9.44 -7.73
CA ASP A 30 -10.87 -10.29 -7.46
C ASP A 30 -11.77 -10.43 -8.69
N ALA A 31 -12.10 -9.30 -9.35
CA ALA A 31 -12.91 -9.30 -10.58
C ALA A 31 -12.25 -10.03 -11.75
N ALA A 32 -10.91 -10.03 -11.81
CA ALA A 32 -10.15 -10.80 -12.80
C ALA A 32 -10.02 -12.29 -12.44
N GLY A 33 -10.51 -12.74 -11.29
CA GLY A 33 -10.40 -14.12 -10.81
C GLY A 33 -9.02 -14.50 -10.28
N TYR A 34 -8.16 -13.51 -9.98
CA TYR A 34 -6.85 -13.76 -9.38
C TYR A 34 -6.99 -14.04 -7.89
N ARG A 35 -6.15 -14.96 -7.38
CA ARG A 35 -6.04 -15.20 -5.95
C ARG A 35 -5.46 -13.96 -5.27
N LEU A 36 -6.20 -13.39 -4.32
CA LEU A 36 -5.71 -12.28 -3.52
C LEU A 36 -4.55 -12.71 -2.63
N HIS A 37 -3.45 -11.97 -2.71
CA HIS A 37 -2.29 -12.17 -1.85
C HIS A 37 -2.57 -11.66 -0.43
N GLU A 38 -1.93 -12.29 0.55
CA GLU A 38 -2.05 -11.91 1.96
C GLU A 38 -1.48 -10.51 2.20
N ILE A 39 -2.14 -9.78 3.10
CA ILE A 39 -1.71 -8.46 3.53
C ILE A 39 -0.61 -8.63 4.57
N ARG A 40 0.55 -8.05 4.30
CA ARG A 40 1.70 -8.05 5.20
C ARG A 40 1.89 -6.66 5.77
N ARG A 41 2.15 -6.59 7.07
CA ARG A 41 2.57 -5.36 7.75
C ARG A 41 4.08 -5.23 7.66
N VAL A 42 4.55 -4.07 7.25
CA VAL A 42 5.97 -3.75 7.04
C VAL A 42 6.26 -2.34 7.51
N THR A 43 7.50 -2.08 7.91
CA THR A 43 8.00 -0.71 8.05
C THR A 43 8.39 -0.14 6.67
N ALA A 44 8.55 1.18 6.57
CA ALA A 44 9.05 1.81 5.34
C ALA A 44 10.41 1.20 4.92
N GLU A 45 11.34 1.09 5.88
CA GLU A 45 12.67 0.52 5.64
C GLU A 45 12.62 -0.92 5.11
N GLN A 46 11.71 -1.75 5.64
CA GLN A 46 11.50 -3.13 5.14
C GLN A 46 10.89 -3.15 3.74
N ALA A 47 10.01 -2.22 3.42
CA ALA A 47 9.37 -2.12 2.11
C ALA A 47 10.39 -1.64 1.05
N GLU A 48 11.19 -0.63 1.40
CA GLU A 48 12.29 -0.12 0.56
C GLU A 48 13.35 -1.19 0.32
N GLY A 49 13.70 -1.98 1.35
CA GLY A 49 14.57 -3.15 1.21
C GLY A 49 14.03 -4.22 0.26
N GLN A 50 12.71 -4.28 0.08
CA GLN A 50 12.01 -5.14 -0.90
C GLN A 50 11.78 -4.46 -2.25
N ARG A 51 12.39 -3.28 -2.49
CA ARG A 51 12.21 -2.44 -3.70
C ARG A 51 10.75 -1.99 -3.93
N LYS A 52 9.95 -1.95 -2.87
CA LYS A 52 8.58 -1.44 -2.92
C LYS A 52 8.59 0.06 -2.65
N THR A 53 7.75 0.80 -3.36
CA THR A 53 7.67 2.27 -3.23
C THR A 53 6.42 2.69 -2.46
N ALA A 54 6.41 3.92 -1.93
CA ALA A 54 5.23 4.45 -1.28
C ALA A 54 4.10 4.60 -2.31
N CYS A 55 2.89 4.17 -1.96
CA CYS A 55 1.71 4.43 -2.78
C CYS A 55 1.54 5.96 -2.98
N PRO A 56 1.46 6.46 -4.23
CA PRO A 56 1.34 7.89 -4.51
C PRO A 56 0.17 8.54 -3.77
N VAL A 57 -1.01 7.90 -3.78
CA VAL A 57 -2.20 8.37 -3.07
C VAL A 57 -1.98 8.47 -1.55
N CYS A 58 -1.20 7.54 -0.97
CA CYS A 58 -0.86 7.60 0.44
C CYS A 58 0.15 8.72 0.73
N ALA A 59 1.12 8.92 -0.17
CA ALA A 59 2.14 9.95 -0.05
C ALA A 59 1.54 11.36 -0.19
N GLU A 60 0.62 11.55 -1.13
CA GLU A 60 -0.12 12.81 -1.31
C GLU A 60 -0.93 13.15 -0.06
N ARG A 61 -1.71 12.20 0.47
CA ARG A 61 -2.50 12.43 1.69
C ARG A 61 -1.64 12.71 2.93
N ALA A 62 -0.45 12.13 3.01
CA ALA A 62 0.50 12.44 4.09
C ALA A 62 1.07 13.86 3.97
N ALA A 63 1.26 14.36 2.74
CA ALA A 63 1.68 15.74 2.47
C ALA A 63 0.56 16.76 2.73
N GLU A 64 -0.70 16.42 2.41
CA GLU A 64 -1.88 17.25 2.70
C GLU A 64 -2.18 17.39 4.20
N GLY A 65 -1.66 16.48 5.03
CA GLY A 65 -1.73 16.53 6.49
C GLY A 65 -0.67 17.41 7.17
N ALA A 66 0.21 18.08 6.41
CA ALA A 66 1.15 19.06 6.96
C ALA A 66 0.40 20.38 7.21
N PRO A 67 0.28 20.87 8.47
CA PRO A 67 -0.33 22.17 8.72
C PRO A 67 0.52 23.29 8.08
N PRO A 68 -0.11 24.42 7.67
CA PRO A 68 0.63 25.63 7.31
C PRO A 68 1.45 26.19 8.49
#